data_AF-A0A3A8JWN6-F1
#
_entry.id   AF-A0A3A8JWN6-F1
#
_cell.length_a   1.000
_cell.length_b   1.000
_cell.length_c   1.000
_cell.angle_alpha   90.00
_cell.angle_beta   90.00
_cell.angle_gamma   90.00
#
_symmetry.space_group_name_H-M   'P 1'
#
loop_
_entity.id
_entity.type
_entity.pdbx_description
1 polymer ?
#
loop_
_entity_poly.entity_id
_entity_poly.type
_entity_poly.pdbx_seq_one_letter_code
_entity_poly.pdbx_strand_id
1 'polypeptide(L)'
;MRVNVVVLCLVLVVTGCAGVETSSRRGGSRVLRQRAASVSDSSREARRSTDAEDDGPEEEEDSPRLHRRHPERMPWGTVLISSGPGTLSRQAVEMGLLEVDAFETLLVRAGLEDLDELPVRHNPFTPEDAVEVLGRLMQKPVTLDTFPTRMAAGFLLREVLERGDVSREELVRRVARFAREQVAVLRPDGYLAWALDGSTQQKVAPVEWKDGAFRAGRFELGRFYSGKGGVFRAVDARLQASDWRPLAEVYDDADVINRSLDGAEDAFVALYHALGQVLSRPRDSLVGLSNLPAGVAVLIASSPAYWERFQSMTEGEQIREVARLTTGLLVTWGVASATTRTLTGMVAGAEATVPVLSLSAEGALVLEHAAVPVGRAASVLSGGPGAAIILQRVDDAAGSGDESGGGPKAYASFKSFKRAMGPAGEGKEWHHIVEQTDGNVARFGPKAIHNVENVIPVDEAVHRQISGLYSSIRSYSQGKTVRTWLSTQSLEAQRMFGLKVLRDAGVTP
;
A
#
# COMPACT_ATOMS: atom_id res chain seq x y z
N MET A 1 -32.02 -5.54 39.58
CA MET A 1 -31.41 -4.97 40.80
C MET A 1 -30.54 -6.00 41.51
N ARG A 2 -29.28 -6.17 41.12
CA ARG A 2 -28.19 -6.65 42.00
C ARG A 2 -26.89 -6.01 41.50
N VAL A 3 -26.42 -5.09 42.33
CA VAL A 3 -25.30 -4.18 42.17
C VAL A 3 -24.12 -4.78 42.95
N ASN A 4 -22.92 -4.68 42.37
CA ASN A 4 -21.60 -4.68 43.02
C ASN A 4 -21.37 -5.63 44.21
N VAL A 5 -20.86 -6.84 43.94
CA VAL A 5 -19.84 -7.50 44.76
C VAL A 5 -19.07 -8.45 43.84
N VAL A 6 -17.89 -8.03 43.34
CA VAL A 6 -16.59 -8.74 43.31
C VAL A 6 -15.62 -7.80 42.58
N VAL A 7 -15.27 -6.73 43.29
CA VAL A 7 -13.92 -6.17 43.23
C VAL A 7 -13.08 -7.08 44.15
N LEU A 8 -11.80 -7.26 43.82
CA LEU A 8 -10.75 -7.78 44.70
C LEU A 8 -10.57 -9.31 44.78
N CYS A 9 -9.82 -9.86 43.81
CA CYS A 9 -8.90 -11.01 43.95
C CYS A 9 -8.10 -11.08 42.62
N LEU A 10 -6.78 -10.95 42.54
CA LEU A 10 -5.77 -10.73 43.55
C LEU A 10 -4.50 -10.31 42.78
N VAL A 11 -4.05 -9.09 43.03
CA VAL A 11 -2.71 -8.59 42.68
C VAL A 11 -1.73 -9.18 43.71
N LEU A 12 -0.55 -9.60 43.24
CA LEU A 12 0.66 -9.96 43.99
C LEU A 12 0.66 -11.28 44.80
N VAL A 13 1.38 -12.28 44.27
CA VAL A 13 2.40 -12.98 45.06
C VAL A 13 3.74 -12.84 44.32
N VAL A 14 4.50 -11.83 44.75
CA VAL A 14 5.96 -11.76 44.64
C VAL A 14 6.53 -12.58 45.78
N THR A 15 7.48 -13.46 45.48
CA THR A 15 8.68 -13.89 46.25
C THR A 15 9.04 -15.28 45.75
N GLY A 16 10.23 -15.60 45.25
CA GLY A 16 11.54 -15.03 45.48
C GLY A 16 12.52 -16.17 45.79
N CYS A 17 13.82 -15.90 45.60
CA CYS A 17 14.99 -16.69 46.01
C CYS A 17 15.39 -17.81 45.04
N ALA A 18 16.46 -17.59 44.26
CA ALA A 18 17.87 -17.88 44.59
C ALA A 18 18.21 -19.29 44.08
N GLY A 19 19.21 -19.54 43.24
CA GLY A 19 20.56 -19.00 43.14
C GLY A 19 21.50 -20.20 42.94
N VAL A 20 22.74 -19.92 42.54
CA VAL A 20 23.95 -20.77 42.55
C VAL A 20 24.51 -21.18 41.18
N GLU A 21 25.75 -20.74 41.03
CA GLU A 21 26.72 -20.88 39.96
C GLU A 21 27.51 -22.21 40.01
N THR A 22 28.35 -22.38 38.98
CA THR A 22 29.66 -23.06 38.94
C THR A 22 29.77 -24.48 38.35
N SER A 23 30.39 -24.48 37.16
CA SER A 23 31.64 -25.17 36.78
C SER A 23 31.88 -26.67 37.06
N SER A 24 32.23 -27.35 35.95
CA SER A 24 33.52 -28.02 35.71
C SER A 24 33.46 -29.54 35.44
N ARG A 25 34.17 -29.91 34.35
CA ARG A 25 35.00 -31.12 34.16
C ARG A 25 34.23 -32.47 34.08
N ARG A 26 34.54 -33.46 33.23
CA ARG A 26 35.80 -33.89 32.60
C ARG A 26 35.55 -35.16 31.75
N GLY A 27 36.35 -35.39 30.71
CA GLY A 27 36.64 -36.73 30.15
C GLY A 27 35.76 -37.13 28.97
N GLY A 28 36.22 -37.27 27.72
CA GLY A 28 37.58 -37.44 27.21
C GLY A 28 37.81 -38.90 26.81
N SER A 29 37.85 -39.16 25.49
CA SER A 29 38.63 -40.19 24.75
C SER A 29 37.88 -40.52 23.44
N ARG A 30 38.47 -40.69 22.26
CA ARG A 30 39.84 -40.68 21.69
C ARG A 30 39.60 -40.49 20.16
N VAL A 31 40.20 -39.52 19.45
CA VAL A 31 41.46 -39.61 18.65
C VAL A 31 41.59 -40.95 17.89
N LEU A 32 41.71 -41.05 16.55
CA LEU A 32 42.66 -40.50 15.57
C LEU A 32 42.01 -40.65 14.16
N ARG A 33 41.91 -39.64 13.28
CA ARG A 33 42.94 -39.17 12.31
C ARG A 33 43.69 -40.35 11.64
N GLN A 34 43.87 -40.42 10.33
CA GLN A 34 44.19 -39.33 9.41
C GLN A 34 44.09 -39.85 7.97
N ARG A 35 43.52 -39.02 7.10
CA ARG A 35 43.70 -39.03 5.66
C ARG A 35 44.84 -38.04 5.35
N ALA A 36 45.78 -38.43 4.50
CA ALA A 36 46.61 -37.53 3.71
C ALA A 36 46.45 -38.03 2.26
N ALA A 37 45.88 -37.24 1.34
CA ALA A 37 46.52 -36.14 0.61
C ALA A 37 47.64 -36.72 -0.29
N SER A 38 47.69 -36.47 -1.60
CA SER A 38 47.56 -35.17 -2.26
C SER A 38 47.79 -35.30 -3.79
N VAL A 39 47.22 -34.35 -4.56
CA VAL A 39 47.88 -33.61 -5.68
C VAL A 39 48.16 -34.42 -6.97
N SER A 40 47.33 -34.30 -8.01
CA SER A 40 47.26 -33.25 -9.07
C SER A 40 48.40 -33.32 -10.10
N ASP A 41 48.10 -33.42 -11.39
CA ASP A 41 48.12 -32.28 -12.33
C ASP A 41 47.99 -32.77 -13.81
N SER A 42 47.49 -31.87 -14.65
CA SER A 42 47.65 -31.76 -16.11
C SER A 42 46.74 -32.55 -17.09
N SER A 43 45.81 -31.78 -17.67
CA SER A 43 45.77 -31.33 -19.08
C SER A 43 45.81 -32.31 -20.28
N ARG A 44 44.74 -32.18 -21.09
CA ARG A 44 44.68 -31.99 -22.57
C ARG A 44 44.57 -33.20 -23.54
N GLU A 45 43.49 -33.09 -24.33
CA GLU A 45 43.35 -33.27 -25.80
C GLU A 45 43.58 -34.63 -26.48
N ALA A 46 42.54 -35.10 -27.19
CA ALA A 46 42.53 -35.55 -28.61
C ALA A 46 41.36 -36.54 -28.84
N ARG A 47 40.34 -36.18 -29.62
CA ARG A 47 40.14 -36.53 -31.06
C ARG A 47 39.93 -38.03 -31.37
N ARG A 48 38.66 -38.31 -31.74
CA ARG A 48 38.16 -38.94 -32.99
C ARG A 48 38.36 -40.45 -33.22
N SER A 49 37.33 -41.01 -33.89
CA SER A 49 37.24 -42.25 -34.70
C SER A 49 37.25 -43.57 -33.93
N THR A 50 36.53 -44.65 -34.25
CA THR A 50 35.47 -45.05 -35.23
C THR A 50 35.20 -46.52 -34.91
N ASP A 51 33.95 -46.99 -35.08
CA ASP A 51 33.55 -48.39 -35.39
C ASP A 51 33.90 -49.47 -34.32
N ALA A 52 33.20 -50.58 -34.08
CA ALA A 52 32.10 -51.28 -34.73
C ALA A 52 31.38 -52.13 -33.66
N GLU A 53 30.12 -52.45 -33.96
CA GLU A 53 29.37 -53.69 -33.67
C GLU A 53 30.03 -54.78 -32.80
N ASP A 54 29.32 -55.27 -31.75
CA ASP A 54 28.79 -56.64 -31.71
C ASP A 54 27.91 -56.94 -30.47
N ASP A 55 26.83 -57.68 -30.73
CA ASP A 55 25.98 -58.60 -29.93
C ASP A 55 25.45 -58.31 -28.49
N GLY A 56 24.13 -58.58 -28.34
CA GLY A 56 23.32 -58.51 -27.09
C GLY A 56 23.48 -59.71 -26.15
N PRO A 57 22.52 -60.08 -25.26
CA PRO A 57 21.14 -59.60 -25.11
C PRO A 57 20.74 -59.11 -23.69
N GLU A 58 19.46 -58.80 -23.61
CA GLU A 58 18.62 -58.30 -22.52
C GLU A 58 18.65 -59.17 -21.23
N GLU A 59 18.84 -58.52 -20.08
CA GLU A 59 18.23 -58.93 -18.81
C GLU A 59 17.71 -57.68 -18.06
N GLU A 60 16.43 -57.71 -17.72
CA GLU A 60 15.69 -56.71 -16.96
C GLU A 60 16.15 -56.65 -15.50
N GLU A 61 16.55 -55.48 -14.99
CA GLU A 61 16.32 -55.11 -13.59
C GLU A 61 15.86 -53.65 -13.47
N ASP A 62 14.54 -53.55 -13.37
CA ASP A 62 13.69 -52.58 -12.68
C ASP A 62 14.36 -51.35 -12.01
N SER A 63 14.18 -50.18 -12.62
CA SER A 63 14.42 -48.88 -11.99
C SER A 63 13.10 -48.11 -11.92
N PRO A 64 12.64 -47.66 -10.74
CA PRO A 64 11.29 -47.15 -10.56
C PRO A 64 11.14 -45.77 -11.20
N ARG A 65 10.34 -45.72 -12.28
CA ARG A 65 9.83 -44.49 -12.87
C ARG A 65 8.85 -43.84 -11.90
N LEU A 66 9.26 -42.72 -11.31
CA LEU A 66 8.41 -41.85 -10.49
C LEU A 66 7.15 -41.47 -11.29
N HIS A 67 6.03 -42.07 -10.90
CA HIS A 67 4.73 -41.75 -11.42
C HIS A 67 4.37 -40.32 -11.04
N ARG A 68 4.07 -39.52 -12.07
CA ARG A 68 3.30 -38.28 -11.95
C ARG A 68 1.99 -38.61 -11.22
N ARG A 69 1.91 -38.29 -9.93
CA ARG A 69 0.75 -38.59 -9.08
C ARG A 69 -0.42 -37.71 -9.56
N HIS A 70 -1.41 -38.34 -10.20
CA HIS A 70 -2.74 -37.74 -10.38
C HIS A 70 -3.39 -37.50 -9.01
N PRO A 71 -4.25 -36.47 -8.86
CA PRO A 71 -4.97 -36.26 -7.60
C PRO A 71 -5.84 -37.47 -7.31
N GLU A 72 -5.56 -38.18 -6.22
CA GLU A 72 -6.38 -39.28 -5.72
C GLU A 72 -7.74 -38.71 -5.31
N ARG A 73 -8.80 -39.21 -5.98
CA ARG A 73 -10.18 -38.85 -5.67
C ARG A 73 -10.52 -39.43 -4.30
N MET A 74 -10.90 -38.56 -3.36
CA MET A 74 -11.28 -38.95 -2.00
C MET A 74 -12.40 -40.00 -2.00
N PRO A 75 -12.41 -40.93 -1.02
CA PRO A 75 -13.48 -41.92 -0.88
C PRO A 75 -14.84 -41.25 -0.73
N TRP A 76 -15.87 -41.87 -1.30
CA TRP A 76 -17.25 -41.42 -1.12
C TRP A 76 -17.63 -41.49 0.36
N GLY A 77 -18.04 -40.35 0.95
CA GLY A 77 -18.51 -40.27 2.34
C GLY A 77 -17.62 -39.49 3.31
N THR A 78 -16.55 -38.82 2.86
CA THR A 78 -15.74 -37.97 3.75
C THR A 78 -16.54 -36.76 4.23
N VAL A 79 -16.80 -36.69 5.53
CA VAL A 79 -17.44 -35.53 6.18
C VAL A 79 -16.36 -34.49 6.48
N LEU A 80 -16.44 -33.33 5.83
CA LEU A 80 -15.62 -32.16 6.15
C LEU A 80 -16.21 -31.49 7.39
N ILE A 81 -15.56 -31.66 8.53
CA ILE A 81 -15.89 -30.93 9.76
C ILE A 81 -15.09 -29.62 9.72
N SER A 82 -15.79 -28.50 9.55
CA SER A 82 -15.16 -27.16 9.52
C SER A 82 -15.89 -26.20 10.45
N SER A 83 -15.12 -25.26 11.01
CA SER A 83 -15.50 -24.42 12.15
C SER A 83 -16.12 -23.07 11.76
N GLY A 84 -16.68 -22.92 10.56
CA GLY A 84 -17.37 -21.69 10.16
C GLY A 84 -18.00 -21.72 8.75
N PRO A 85 -18.95 -20.82 8.47
CA PRO A 85 -19.41 -20.53 7.10
C PRO A 85 -18.22 -20.04 6.23
N GLY A 86 -18.16 -20.41 4.95
CA GLY A 86 -17.08 -20.02 4.01
C GLY A 86 -15.89 -20.98 3.91
N THR A 87 -15.37 -21.50 5.02
CA THR A 87 -14.16 -22.34 5.03
C THR A 87 -14.34 -23.66 4.25
N LEU A 88 -15.56 -24.22 4.24
CA LEU A 88 -15.90 -25.40 3.44
C LEU A 88 -15.81 -25.15 1.93
N SER A 89 -16.24 -23.96 1.49
CA SER A 89 -16.23 -23.56 0.08
C SER A 89 -14.81 -23.38 -0.43
N ARG A 90 -13.94 -22.72 0.35
CA ARG A 90 -12.51 -22.61 0.04
C ARG A 90 -11.85 -23.99 -0.08
N GLN A 91 -12.08 -24.86 0.89
CA GLN A 91 -11.53 -26.21 0.87
C GLN A 91 -12.08 -27.03 -0.32
N ALA A 92 -13.36 -26.89 -0.65
CA ALA A 92 -13.98 -27.54 -1.79
C ALA A 92 -13.41 -27.03 -3.13
N VAL A 93 -13.12 -25.74 -3.26
CA VAL A 93 -12.41 -25.18 -4.43
C VAL A 93 -10.98 -25.72 -4.53
N GLU A 94 -10.23 -25.75 -3.43
CA GLU A 94 -8.86 -26.29 -3.39
C GLU A 94 -8.81 -27.79 -3.74
N MET A 95 -9.86 -28.54 -3.38
CA MET A 95 -10.01 -29.95 -3.75
C MET A 95 -10.63 -30.18 -5.14
N GLY A 96 -10.96 -29.11 -5.88
CA GLY A 96 -11.57 -29.21 -7.21
C GLY A 96 -12.98 -29.80 -7.22
N LEU A 97 -13.70 -29.69 -6.11
CA LEU A 97 -15.07 -30.19 -5.94
C LEU A 97 -16.14 -29.21 -6.45
N LEU A 98 -15.74 -27.99 -6.77
CA LEU A 98 -16.60 -26.93 -7.30
C LEU A 98 -16.08 -26.50 -8.68
N GLU A 99 -17.00 -26.35 -9.64
CA GLU A 99 -16.67 -25.81 -10.95
C GLU A 99 -16.49 -24.29 -10.84
N VAL A 100 -15.28 -23.83 -10.58
CA VAL A 100 -14.88 -22.41 -10.59
C VAL A 100 -13.74 -22.17 -11.57
N ASP A 101 -13.72 -21.00 -12.22
CA ASP A 101 -12.59 -20.65 -13.09
C ASP A 101 -11.39 -20.11 -12.31
N ALA A 102 -10.28 -19.84 -13.01
CA ALA A 102 -9.03 -19.38 -12.37
C ALA A 102 -9.16 -18.01 -11.69
N PHE A 103 -10.06 -17.15 -12.15
CA PHE A 103 -10.31 -15.85 -11.55
C PHE A 103 -11.16 -15.98 -10.28
N GLU A 104 -12.22 -16.79 -10.32
CA GLU A 104 -13.03 -17.11 -9.14
C GLU A 104 -12.21 -17.81 -8.06
N THR A 105 -11.36 -18.77 -8.46
CA THR A 105 -10.42 -19.44 -7.55
C THR A 105 -9.52 -18.42 -6.84
N LEU A 106 -9.03 -17.42 -7.57
CA LEU A 106 -8.22 -16.35 -6.99
C LEU A 106 -9.03 -15.51 -5.98
N LEU A 107 -10.29 -15.18 -6.27
CA LEU A 107 -11.15 -14.41 -5.38
C LEU A 107 -11.50 -15.17 -4.09
N VAL A 108 -11.76 -16.47 -4.19
CA VAL A 108 -11.97 -17.34 -3.02
C VAL A 108 -10.75 -17.34 -2.12
N ARG A 109 -9.55 -17.52 -2.71
CA ARG A 109 -8.28 -17.47 -1.96
C ARG A 109 -7.94 -16.07 -1.44
N ALA A 110 -8.51 -15.03 -2.02
CA ALA A 110 -8.41 -13.66 -1.52
C ALA A 110 -9.34 -13.41 -0.33
N GLY A 111 -10.24 -14.34 0.01
CA GLY A 111 -11.11 -14.27 1.19
C GLY A 111 -12.59 -14.02 0.90
N LEU A 112 -13.03 -14.12 -0.37
CA LEU A 112 -14.46 -14.24 -0.72
C LEU A 112 -14.85 -15.72 -0.68
N GLU A 113 -14.86 -16.28 0.52
CA GLU A 113 -14.99 -17.73 0.70
C GLU A 113 -16.42 -18.22 0.47
N ASP A 114 -17.44 -17.38 0.64
CA ASP A 114 -18.81 -17.75 0.31
C ASP A 114 -19.06 -17.62 -1.21
N LEU A 115 -19.53 -18.69 -1.84
CA LEU A 115 -19.78 -18.71 -3.29
C LEU A 115 -20.84 -17.69 -3.73
N ASP A 116 -21.78 -17.38 -2.84
CA ASP A 116 -22.79 -16.34 -3.07
C ASP A 116 -22.19 -14.92 -3.04
N GLU A 117 -20.99 -14.76 -2.46
CA GLU A 117 -20.22 -13.51 -2.48
C GLU A 117 -19.32 -13.38 -3.71
N LEU A 118 -19.19 -14.42 -4.53
CA LEU A 118 -18.50 -14.31 -5.81
C LEU A 118 -19.30 -13.43 -6.78
N PRO A 119 -18.64 -12.69 -7.68
CA PRO A 119 -19.35 -11.92 -8.69
C PRO A 119 -20.21 -12.86 -9.55
N VAL A 120 -21.42 -12.41 -9.87
CA VAL A 120 -22.33 -13.14 -10.76
C VAL A 120 -21.59 -13.40 -12.08
N ARG A 121 -21.78 -14.58 -12.69
CA ARG A 121 -21.11 -14.97 -13.95
C ARG A 121 -21.69 -14.26 -15.18
N HIS A 122 -21.85 -12.94 -15.14
CA HIS A 122 -22.12 -12.16 -16.35
C HIS A 122 -20.83 -12.02 -17.18
N ASN A 123 -21.00 -11.90 -18.50
CA ASN A 123 -19.93 -11.71 -19.46
C ASN A 123 -20.42 -10.67 -20.49
N PRO A 124 -19.76 -9.50 -20.64
CA PRO A 124 -18.46 -9.12 -20.06
C PRO A 124 -18.51 -8.82 -18.55
N PHE A 125 -17.34 -8.86 -17.91
CA PHE A 125 -17.11 -8.37 -16.56
C PHE A 125 -16.81 -6.86 -16.62
N THR A 126 -17.63 -6.05 -15.97
CA THR A 126 -17.63 -4.59 -16.10
C THR A 126 -16.82 -3.92 -14.99
N PRO A 127 -16.47 -2.63 -15.15
CA PRO A 127 -15.90 -1.83 -14.07
C PRO A 127 -16.75 -1.81 -12.80
N GLU A 128 -18.09 -1.77 -12.90
CA GLU A 128 -19.00 -1.76 -11.76
C GLU A 128 -18.86 -3.05 -10.93
N ASP A 129 -18.75 -4.20 -11.60
CA ASP A 129 -18.52 -5.49 -10.94
C ASP A 129 -17.15 -5.52 -10.26
N ALA A 130 -16.14 -4.87 -10.87
CA ALA A 130 -14.82 -4.76 -10.27
C ALA A 130 -14.85 -3.92 -8.98
N VAL A 131 -15.61 -2.82 -8.96
CA VAL A 131 -15.83 -2.00 -7.74
C VAL A 131 -16.55 -2.81 -6.67
N GLU A 132 -17.59 -3.55 -7.04
CA GLU A 132 -18.35 -4.38 -6.11
C GLU A 132 -17.47 -5.45 -5.45
N VAL A 133 -16.70 -6.19 -6.25
CA VAL A 133 -15.77 -7.22 -5.74
C VAL A 133 -14.69 -6.62 -4.85
N LEU A 134 -14.10 -5.48 -5.23
CA LEU A 134 -13.13 -4.76 -4.40
C LEU A 134 -13.75 -4.29 -3.08
N GLY A 135 -14.97 -3.74 -3.12
CA GLY A 135 -15.71 -3.32 -1.93
C GLY A 135 -15.96 -4.47 -0.96
N ARG A 136 -16.36 -5.64 -1.46
CA ARG A 136 -16.52 -6.86 -0.64
C ARG A 136 -15.19 -7.30 -0.02
N LEU A 137 -14.11 -7.33 -0.81
CA LEU A 137 -12.77 -7.67 -0.32
C LEU A 137 -12.28 -6.71 0.78
N MET A 138 -12.57 -5.42 0.66
CA MET A 138 -12.17 -4.40 1.65
C MET A 138 -12.90 -4.53 2.99
N GLN A 139 -14.06 -5.19 3.04
CA GLN A 139 -14.81 -5.47 4.27
C GLN A 139 -14.28 -6.70 5.01
N LYS A 140 -13.59 -7.60 4.31
CA LYS A 140 -13.03 -8.82 4.89
C LYS A 140 -11.67 -8.51 5.55
N PRO A 141 -11.33 -9.13 6.70
CA PRO A 141 -10.02 -8.95 7.32
C PRO A 141 -8.89 -9.42 6.40
N VAL A 142 -7.73 -8.77 6.45
CA VAL A 142 -6.54 -9.16 5.69
C VAL A 142 -5.62 -9.97 6.59
N THR A 143 -5.40 -11.23 6.25
CA THR A 143 -4.46 -12.13 6.93
C THR A 143 -3.16 -12.27 6.14
N LEU A 144 -2.10 -12.79 6.75
CA LEU A 144 -0.85 -13.06 6.02
C LEU A 144 -1.06 -14.03 4.85
N ASP A 145 -1.97 -15.00 4.98
CA ASP A 145 -2.32 -15.96 3.92
C ASP A 145 -3.10 -15.33 2.77
N THR A 146 -4.08 -14.46 3.06
CA THR A 146 -4.89 -13.80 2.02
C THR A 146 -4.21 -12.58 1.41
N PHE A 147 -3.16 -12.05 2.04
CA PHE A 147 -2.47 -10.85 1.57
C PHE A 147 -1.95 -10.97 0.13
N PRO A 148 -1.20 -12.03 -0.27
CA PRO A 148 -0.68 -12.17 -1.64
C PRO A 148 -1.77 -12.31 -2.70
N THR A 149 -2.80 -13.08 -2.39
CA THR A 149 -3.92 -13.35 -3.31
C THR A 149 -4.78 -12.11 -3.49
N ARG A 150 -4.98 -11.32 -2.42
CA ARG A 150 -5.62 -10.00 -2.52
C ARG A 150 -4.83 -9.01 -3.36
N MET A 151 -3.50 -8.98 -3.22
CA MET A 151 -2.65 -8.14 -4.07
C MET A 151 -2.89 -8.46 -5.56
N ALA A 152 -2.90 -9.74 -5.93
CA ALA A 152 -3.15 -10.18 -7.30
C ALA A 152 -4.58 -9.87 -7.77
N ALA A 153 -5.59 -10.15 -6.93
CA ALA A 153 -6.99 -9.84 -7.22
C ALA A 153 -7.18 -8.33 -7.43
N GLY A 154 -6.66 -7.51 -6.52
CA GLY A 154 -6.70 -6.05 -6.63
C GLY A 154 -6.05 -5.56 -7.92
N PHE A 155 -4.89 -6.12 -8.31
CA PHE A 155 -4.24 -5.78 -9.57
C PHE A 155 -5.12 -6.05 -10.81
N LEU A 156 -5.76 -7.23 -10.86
CA LEU A 156 -6.62 -7.59 -11.98
C LEU A 156 -7.88 -6.72 -12.04
N LEU A 157 -8.50 -6.47 -10.90
CA LEU A 157 -9.70 -5.63 -10.79
C LEU A 157 -9.39 -4.20 -11.24
N ARG A 158 -8.21 -3.65 -10.89
CA ARG A 158 -7.76 -2.35 -11.39
C ARG A 158 -7.58 -2.30 -12.91
N GLU A 159 -7.01 -3.34 -13.52
CA GLU A 159 -6.92 -3.38 -14.99
C GLU A 159 -8.30 -3.39 -15.67
N VAL A 160 -9.37 -3.84 -15.01
CA VAL A 160 -10.75 -3.72 -15.50
C VAL A 160 -11.22 -2.27 -15.35
N LEU A 161 -11.04 -1.67 -14.17
CA LEU A 161 -11.41 -0.28 -13.91
C LEU A 161 -10.76 0.71 -14.89
N GLU A 162 -9.56 0.42 -15.37
CA GLU A 162 -8.83 1.29 -16.31
C GLU A 162 -9.18 1.05 -17.78
N ARG A 163 -9.47 -0.20 -18.16
CA ARG A 163 -9.61 -0.59 -19.57
C ARG A 163 -11.06 -0.81 -20.00
N GLY A 164 -12.00 -0.73 -19.05
CA GLY A 164 -13.40 -1.03 -19.27
C GLY A 164 -13.69 -2.53 -19.27
N ASP A 165 -14.80 -2.91 -19.88
CA ASP A 165 -15.33 -4.26 -19.94
C ASP A 165 -14.32 -5.32 -20.40
N VAL A 166 -14.27 -6.46 -19.69
CA VAL A 166 -13.36 -7.56 -19.97
C VAL A 166 -14.11 -8.89 -20.05
N SER A 167 -13.91 -9.66 -21.12
CA SER A 167 -14.47 -11.00 -21.23
C SER A 167 -13.94 -11.95 -20.14
N ARG A 168 -14.72 -12.93 -19.70
CA ARG A 168 -14.25 -13.95 -18.74
C ARG A 168 -13.00 -14.70 -19.23
N GLU A 169 -12.91 -15.01 -20.52
CA GLU A 169 -11.74 -15.67 -21.11
C GLU A 169 -10.48 -14.80 -21.03
N GLU A 170 -10.62 -13.48 -21.13
CA GLU A 170 -9.52 -12.54 -20.94
C GLU A 170 -9.12 -12.43 -19.47
N LEU A 171 -10.06 -12.42 -18.52
CA LEU A 171 -9.73 -12.47 -17.09
C LEU A 171 -8.91 -13.72 -16.73
N VAL A 172 -9.34 -14.89 -17.19
CA VAL A 172 -8.60 -16.15 -17.00
C VAL A 172 -7.21 -16.07 -17.65
N ARG A 173 -7.09 -15.49 -18.86
CA ARG A 173 -5.78 -15.26 -19.50
C ARG A 173 -4.90 -14.31 -18.68
N ARG A 174 -5.48 -13.27 -18.07
CA ARG A 174 -4.74 -12.32 -17.23
C ARG A 174 -4.23 -12.97 -15.94
N VAL A 175 -5.03 -13.84 -15.31
CA VAL A 175 -4.60 -14.69 -14.17
C VAL A 175 -3.45 -15.60 -14.60
N ALA A 176 -3.54 -16.23 -15.77
CA ALA A 176 -2.49 -17.11 -16.27
C ALA A 176 -1.12 -16.40 -16.48
N ARG A 177 -1.09 -15.06 -16.62
CA ARG A 177 0.18 -14.30 -16.67
C ARG A 177 0.94 -14.38 -15.36
N PHE A 178 0.25 -14.32 -14.22
CA PHE A 178 0.89 -14.46 -12.90
C PHE A 178 1.57 -15.83 -12.75
N ALA A 179 0.92 -16.90 -13.24
CA ALA A 179 1.48 -18.24 -13.22
C ALA A 179 2.71 -18.35 -14.13
N ARG A 180 2.65 -17.78 -15.34
CA ARG A 180 3.76 -17.79 -16.31
C ARG A 180 5.02 -17.07 -15.81
N GLU A 181 4.82 -15.98 -15.07
CA GLU A 181 5.92 -15.18 -14.52
C GLU A 181 6.30 -15.60 -13.10
N GLN A 182 5.64 -16.61 -12.52
CA GLN A 182 5.81 -17.03 -11.12
C GLN A 182 5.84 -15.79 -10.22
N VAL A 183 4.73 -15.05 -10.19
CA VAL A 183 4.69 -13.77 -9.50
C VAL A 183 4.62 -13.98 -7.99
N ALA A 184 5.54 -13.36 -7.26
CA ALA A 184 5.58 -13.30 -5.81
C ALA A 184 5.41 -11.87 -5.31
N VAL A 185 5.04 -11.75 -4.04
CA VAL A 185 5.01 -10.48 -3.29
C VAL A 185 5.73 -10.63 -1.97
N LEU A 186 6.23 -9.51 -1.44
CA LEU A 186 6.64 -9.43 -0.04
C LEU A 186 5.39 -9.34 0.85
N ARG A 187 5.33 -10.17 1.89
CA ARG A 187 4.32 -10.11 2.95
C ARG A 187 4.81 -9.24 4.12
N PRO A 188 3.88 -8.71 4.95
CA PRO A 188 4.23 -7.87 6.10
C PRO A 188 5.11 -8.54 7.16
N ASP A 189 5.15 -9.87 7.22
CA ASP A 189 5.99 -10.66 8.14
C ASP A 189 7.45 -10.85 7.63
N GLY A 190 7.76 -10.35 6.43
CA GLY A 190 9.11 -10.43 5.86
C GLY A 190 9.38 -11.66 5.00
N TYR A 191 8.34 -12.43 4.68
CA TYR A 191 8.43 -13.57 3.76
C TYR A 191 8.00 -13.17 2.35
N LEU A 192 8.62 -13.78 1.34
CA LEU A 192 8.05 -13.81 0.00
C LEU A 192 7.00 -14.91 -0.07
N ALA A 193 5.90 -14.64 -0.77
CA ALA A 193 4.83 -15.60 -1.02
C ALA A 193 4.31 -15.47 -2.45
N TRP A 194 3.83 -16.57 -3.01
CA TRP A 194 3.30 -16.60 -4.37
C TRP A 194 1.93 -15.92 -4.43
N ALA A 195 1.75 -15.07 -5.45
CA ALA A 195 0.61 -14.16 -5.52
C ALA A 195 -0.72 -14.86 -5.88
N LEU A 196 -0.70 -16.07 -6.45
CA LEU A 196 -1.92 -16.78 -6.89
C LEU A 196 -2.51 -17.74 -5.86
N ASP A 197 -1.69 -18.23 -4.93
CA ASP A 197 -2.12 -19.23 -3.95
C ASP A 197 -1.76 -18.86 -2.51
N GLY A 198 -1.02 -17.77 -2.28
CA GLY A 198 -0.63 -17.33 -0.94
C GLY A 198 0.49 -18.17 -0.32
N SER A 199 0.97 -19.21 -1.02
CA SER A 199 1.94 -20.14 -0.44
C SER A 199 3.27 -19.45 -0.17
N THR A 200 3.74 -19.65 1.06
CA THR A 200 4.98 -19.07 1.58
C THR A 200 6.18 -19.65 0.83
N GLN A 201 7.09 -18.78 0.40
CA GLN A 201 8.35 -19.16 -0.24
C GLN A 201 9.52 -19.11 0.76
N GLN A 202 10.19 -17.96 0.89
CA GLN A 202 11.38 -17.81 1.72
C GLN A 202 11.33 -16.53 2.54
N LYS A 203 11.88 -16.57 3.75
CA LYS A 203 12.11 -15.37 4.55
C LYS A 203 13.24 -14.57 3.94
N VAL A 204 13.02 -13.30 3.66
CA VAL A 204 14.05 -12.42 3.09
C VAL A 204 14.70 -11.55 4.17
N ALA A 205 13.91 -10.87 4.99
CA ALA A 205 14.34 -10.09 6.14
C ALA A 205 13.10 -9.61 6.93
N PRO A 206 13.22 -9.17 8.19
CA PRO A 206 12.16 -8.40 8.84
C PRO A 206 11.78 -7.17 8.00
N VAL A 207 10.49 -6.81 8.02
CA VAL A 207 10.01 -5.60 7.35
C VAL A 207 10.36 -4.38 8.21
N GLU A 208 11.04 -3.42 7.58
CA GLU A 208 11.46 -2.16 8.19
C GLU A 208 11.01 -0.99 7.30
N TRP A 209 10.81 0.18 7.90
CA TRP A 209 10.61 1.41 7.15
C TRP A 209 11.94 1.99 6.69
N LYS A 210 12.16 2.05 5.38
CA LYS A 210 13.41 2.54 4.80
C LYS A 210 13.18 3.23 3.46
N ASP A 211 13.80 4.40 3.29
CA ASP A 211 13.73 5.20 2.06
C ASP A 211 12.28 5.50 1.64
N GLY A 212 11.40 5.78 2.61
CA GLY A 212 9.99 6.13 2.38
C GLY A 212 9.08 4.95 2.01
N ALA A 213 9.54 3.71 2.17
CA ALA A 213 8.76 2.51 1.90
C ALA A 213 9.01 1.41 2.94
N PHE A 214 8.07 0.48 3.07
CA PHE A 214 8.29 -0.76 3.82
C PHE A 214 9.14 -1.71 2.99
N ARG A 215 10.28 -2.13 3.53
CA ARG A 215 11.23 -2.97 2.84
C ARG A 215 11.69 -4.12 3.71
N ALA A 216 11.95 -5.25 3.07
CA ALA A 216 12.68 -6.37 3.63
C ALA A 216 13.88 -6.64 2.71
N GLY A 217 15.06 -6.20 3.15
CA GLY A 217 16.26 -6.24 2.31
C GLY A 217 16.09 -5.42 1.02
N ARG A 218 16.09 -6.11 -0.14
CA ARG A 218 15.90 -5.49 -1.47
C ARG A 218 14.44 -5.50 -1.95
N PHE A 219 13.55 -6.10 -1.18
CA PHE A 219 12.14 -6.23 -1.50
C PHE A 219 11.35 -5.10 -0.84
N GLU A 220 10.27 -4.68 -1.47
CA GLU A 220 9.39 -3.59 -1.10
C GLU A 220 7.98 -4.14 -0.98
N LEU A 221 7.31 -3.83 0.13
CA LEU A 221 5.97 -4.30 0.40
C LEU A 221 5.00 -3.70 -0.60
N GLY A 222 4.11 -4.49 -1.18
CA GLY A 222 3.15 -4.05 -2.19
C GLY A 222 3.69 -3.95 -3.63
N ARG A 223 4.88 -4.48 -3.90
CA ARG A 223 5.39 -4.72 -5.26
C ARG A 223 5.31 -6.19 -5.64
N PHE A 224 5.24 -6.43 -6.95
CA PHE A 224 5.33 -7.75 -7.55
C PHE A 224 6.76 -8.08 -7.98
N TYR A 225 7.09 -9.37 -7.93
CA TYR A 225 8.38 -9.91 -8.31
C TYR A 225 8.19 -11.16 -9.17
N SER A 226 8.92 -11.27 -10.28
CA SER A 226 8.94 -12.48 -11.11
C SER A 226 9.99 -13.43 -10.55
N GLY A 227 9.58 -14.64 -10.15
CA GLY A 227 10.46 -15.74 -9.76
C GLY A 227 10.94 -16.56 -10.97
N LYS A 228 10.46 -16.24 -12.17
CA LYS A 228 10.78 -16.97 -13.39
C LYS A 228 12.28 -17.05 -13.62
N GLY A 229 12.75 -18.26 -13.91
CA GLY A 229 14.17 -18.53 -14.15
C GLY A 229 15.01 -18.63 -12.87
N GLY A 230 14.39 -18.93 -11.72
CA GLY A 230 15.09 -19.29 -10.47
C GLY A 230 15.68 -18.11 -9.70
N VAL A 231 15.32 -16.88 -10.07
CA VAL A 231 15.83 -15.66 -9.44
C VAL A 231 14.75 -14.59 -9.45
N PHE A 232 14.52 -13.97 -8.30
CA PHE A 232 13.54 -12.90 -8.15
C PHE A 232 13.98 -11.61 -8.84
N ARG A 233 13.09 -11.01 -9.62
CA ARG A 233 13.27 -9.71 -10.28
C ARG A 233 12.04 -8.84 -10.09
N ALA A 234 12.23 -7.52 -10.00
CA ALA A 234 11.11 -6.59 -10.03
C ALA A 234 10.40 -6.67 -11.39
N VAL A 235 9.08 -6.49 -11.38
CA VAL A 235 8.26 -6.44 -12.59
C VAL A 235 7.64 -5.06 -12.80
N ASP A 236 7.32 -4.76 -14.06
CA ASP A 236 6.59 -3.57 -14.46
C ASP A 236 5.07 -3.70 -14.26
N ALA A 237 4.32 -2.68 -14.67
CA ALA A 237 2.86 -2.66 -14.63
C ALA A 237 2.17 -3.71 -15.52
N ARG A 238 2.92 -4.44 -16.35
CA ARG A 238 2.43 -5.57 -17.17
C ARG A 238 2.88 -6.92 -16.60
N LEU A 239 3.46 -6.94 -15.40
CA LEU A 239 4.07 -8.09 -14.74
C LEU A 239 5.26 -8.67 -15.51
N GLN A 240 5.89 -7.89 -16.38
CA GLN A 240 7.08 -8.29 -17.11
C GLN A 240 8.31 -7.89 -16.30
N ALA A 241 9.32 -8.76 -16.23
CA ALA A 241 10.57 -8.44 -15.53
C ALA A 241 11.18 -7.14 -16.10
N SER A 242 11.23 -6.10 -15.28
CA SER A 242 11.66 -4.77 -15.69
C SER A 242 13.15 -4.54 -15.48
N ASP A 243 13.71 -5.21 -14.47
CA ASP A 243 15.13 -5.12 -14.11
C ASP A 243 15.88 -6.42 -14.46
N TRP A 244 17.02 -6.27 -15.14
CA TRP A 244 17.88 -7.41 -15.47
C TRP A 244 18.62 -7.97 -14.25
N ARG A 245 18.79 -7.17 -13.19
CA ARG A 245 19.58 -7.53 -12.00
C ARG A 245 18.77 -8.44 -11.07
N PRO A 246 19.26 -9.64 -10.73
CA PRO A 246 18.59 -10.51 -9.78
C PRO A 246 18.61 -9.90 -8.37
N LEU A 247 17.48 -9.97 -7.67
CA LEU A 247 17.34 -9.49 -6.29
C LEU A 247 17.77 -10.56 -5.28
N ALA A 248 17.33 -11.80 -5.50
CA ALA A 248 17.68 -13.00 -4.75
C ALA A 248 17.43 -14.26 -5.60
N GLU A 249 18.08 -15.37 -5.26
CA GLU A 249 17.77 -16.70 -5.82
C GLU A 249 16.43 -17.20 -5.26
N VAL A 250 15.69 -17.95 -6.08
CA VAL A 250 14.49 -18.66 -5.65
C VAL A 250 14.95 -20.02 -5.14
N TYR A 251 14.86 -20.21 -3.83
CA TYR A 251 15.20 -21.46 -3.17
C TYR A 251 14.05 -22.46 -3.31
N ASP A 252 14.32 -23.67 -3.82
CA ASP A 252 13.31 -24.73 -4.01
C ASP A 252 12.98 -25.45 -2.68
N ASP A 253 13.89 -25.31 -1.71
CA ASP A 253 13.80 -25.75 -0.32
C ASP A 253 12.96 -24.80 0.53
N ALA A 254 11.70 -24.59 0.11
CA ALA A 254 10.64 -24.22 1.04
C ALA A 254 10.58 -25.29 2.13
N ASP A 255 11.32 -25.05 3.21
CA ASP A 255 11.46 -25.90 4.38
C ASP A 255 10.08 -26.49 4.68
N VAL A 256 10.00 -27.81 4.75
CA VAL A 256 8.76 -28.53 5.14
C VAL A 256 8.24 -27.98 6.49
N ILE A 257 9.13 -27.38 7.27
CA ILE A 257 8.91 -26.71 8.56
C ILE A 257 8.29 -25.29 8.40
N ASN A 258 8.46 -24.59 7.27
CA ASN A 258 7.82 -23.28 7.01
C ASN A 258 6.49 -23.38 6.26
N ARG A 259 6.16 -24.55 5.66
CA ARG A 259 4.80 -24.84 5.16
C ARG A 259 3.73 -24.79 6.26
N SER A 260 4.15 -24.86 7.52
CA SER A 260 3.32 -24.85 8.73
C SER A 260 3.38 -23.53 9.51
N LEU A 261 3.96 -22.45 8.97
CA LEU A 261 3.65 -21.13 9.50
C LEU A 261 2.18 -20.83 9.16
N ASP A 262 1.32 -21.17 10.13
CA ASP A 262 -0.12 -20.89 10.24
C ASP A 262 -0.41 -19.40 10.06
N GLY A 263 -0.30 -18.88 8.84
CA GLY A 263 -0.50 -17.47 8.48
C GLY A 263 -1.95 -16.98 8.61
N ALA A 264 -2.71 -17.48 9.58
CA ALA A 264 -3.91 -16.84 10.11
C ALA A 264 -3.57 -15.55 10.89
N GLU A 265 -2.29 -15.28 11.14
CA GLU A 265 -1.85 -14.03 11.73
C GLU A 265 -2.30 -12.82 10.89
N ASP A 266 -2.66 -11.77 11.61
CA ASP A 266 -3.21 -10.54 11.04
C ASP A 266 -2.08 -9.72 10.37
N ALA A 267 -2.21 -9.47 9.07
CA ALA A 267 -1.26 -8.68 8.30
C ALA A 267 -1.09 -7.25 8.84
N PHE A 268 -2.15 -6.71 9.47
CA PHE A 268 -2.13 -5.43 10.15
C PHE A 268 -1.25 -5.47 11.40
N VAL A 269 -1.26 -6.57 12.17
CA VAL A 269 -0.43 -6.72 13.38
C VAL A 269 1.06 -6.75 13.02
N ALA A 270 1.43 -7.48 11.98
CA ALA A 270 2.80 -7.51 11.49
C ALA A 270 3.27 -6.11 11.04
N LEU A 271 2.44 -5.39 10.29
CA LEU A 271 2.77 -4.04 9.84
C LEU A 271 2.76 -3.02 11.00
N TYR A 272 1.88 -3.20 12.00
CA TYR A 272 1.87 -2.42 13.24
C TYR A 272 3.19 -2.53 13.98
N HIS A 273 3.76 -3.74 14.11
CA HIS A 273 5.06 -3.91 14.75
C HIS A 273 6.20 -3.22 13.97
N ALA A 274 6.19 -3.30 12.63
CA ALA A 274 7.14 -2.58 11.79
C ALA A 274 7.00 -1.05 11.91
N LEU A 275 5.76 -0.56 12.04
CA LEU A 275 5.42 0.85 12.21
C LEU A 275 5.75 1.40 13.61
N GLY A 276 5.60 0.58 14.64
CA GLY A 276 5.83 0.97 16.04
C GLY A 276 7.25 1.47 16.31
N GLN A 277 8.23 1.04 15.52
CA GLN A 277 9.63 1.50 15.60
C GLN A 277 9.86 2.87 14.96
N VAL A 278 8.95 3.34 14.11
CA VAL A 278 9.14 4.47 13.19
C VAL A 278 8.21 5.63 13.56
N LEU A 279 7.04 5.31 14.09
CA LEU A 279 5.98 6.26 14.41
C LEU A 279 5.96 6.71 15.86
N SER A 280 7.00 6.42 16.64
CA SER A 280 7.10 6.74 18.07
C SER A 280 7.23 8.25 18.38
N ARG A 281 6.84 9.14 17.44
CA ARG A 281 6.85 10.60 17.59
C ARG A 281 5.60 11.22 16.94
N PRO A 282 5.06 12.30 17.53
CA PRO A 282 3.65 12.69 17.36
C PRO A 282 3.29 13.15 15.95
N ARG A 283 2.03 12.97 15.56
CA ARG A 283 1.46 13.49 14.31
C ARG A 283 0.40 14.54 14.56
N ASP A 284 0.75 15.51 15.39
CA ASP A 284 -0.17 16.57 15.83
C ASP A 284 -0.43 17.61 14.72
N SER A 285 0.07 17.38 13.50
CA SER A 285 -0.10 18.24 12.34
C SER A 285 -0.07 17.42 11.05
N LEU A 286 -0.66 17.97 9.97
CA LEU A 286 -0.53 17.43 8.61
C LEU A 286 0.94 17.26 8.17
N VAL A 287 1.86 18.07 8.71
CA VAL A 287 3.32 17.93 8.50
C VAL A 287 3.85 16.63 9.14
N GLY A 288 3.27 16.19 10.26
CA GLY A 288 3.60 14.91 10.89
C GLY A 288 3.21 13.68 10.06
N LEU A 289 2.32 13.84 9.06
CA LEU A 289 1.97 12.79 8.11
C LEU A 289 3.05 12.58 7.03
N SER A 290 4.09 13.43 6.94
CA SER A 290 5.18 13.23 5.97
C SER A 290 5.95 11.92 6.16
N ASN A 291 5.86 11.32 7.36
CA ASN A 291 6.51 10.06 7.69
C ASN A 291 5.63 8.84 7.39
N LEU A 292 4.40 9.06 6.89
CA LEU A 292 3.52 7.99 6.43
C LEU A 292 3.83 7.58 4.99
N PRO A 293 3.36 6.39 4.58
CA PRO A 293 3.14 6.12 3.16
C PRO A 293 2.31 7.24 2.56
N ALA A 294 2.82 7.83 1.46
CA ALA A 294 2.24 9.03 0.85
C ALA A 294 0.73 8.87 0.57
N GLY A 295 0.29 7.66 0.16
CA GLY A 295 -1.12 7.41 -0.09
C GLY A 295 -2.00 7.42 1.17
N VAL A 296 -1.47 6.96 2.31
CA VAL A 296 -2.21 6.99 3.58
C VAL A 296 -2.29 8.42 4.12
N ALA A 297 -1.20 9.19 4.03
CA ALA A 297 -1.22 10.61 4.40
C ALA A 297 -2.31 11.39 3.65
N VAL A 298 -2.42 11.14 2.34
CA VAL A 298 -3.41 11.77 1.48
C VAL A 298 -4.83 11.31 1.81
N LEU A 299 -5.06 10.01 2.03
CA LEU A 299 -6.38 9.51 2.44
C LEU A 299 -6.86 10.18 3.74
N ILE A 300 -5.99 10.25 4.73
CA ILE A 300 -6.29 10.91 6.00
C ILE A 300 -6.56 12.41 5.79
N ALA A 301 -5.71 13.09 5.02
CA ALA A 301 -5.87 14.52 4.72
C ALA A 301 -7.13 14.84 3.90
N SER A 302 -7.60 13.89 3.08
CA SER A 302 -8.77 14.05 2.22
C SER A 302 -10.12 13.97 2.96
N SER A 303 -10.10 13.51 4.22
CA SER A 303 -11.29 13.30 5.06
C SER A 303 -11.17 14.11 6.37
N PRO A 304 -11.69 15.36 6.41
CA PRO A 304 -11.58 16.22 7.59
C PRO A 304 -12.16 15.60 8.87
N ALA A 305 -13.33 14.95 8.77
CA ALA A 305 -13.96 14.29 9.91
C ALA A 305 -13.12 13.12 10.45
N TYR A 306 -12.54 12.29 9.56
CA TYR A 306 -11.62 11.24 9.99
C TYR A 306 -10.35 11.84 10.61
N TRP A 307 -9.83 12.94 10.05
CA TRP A 307 -8.65 13.62 10.56
C TRP A 307 -8.83 14.12 11.99
N GLU A 308 -9.93 14.78 12.29
CA GLU A 308 -10.25 15.23 13.66
C GLU A 308 -10.27 14.06 14.64
N ARG A 309 -10.92 12.95 14.26
CA ARG A 309 -10.93 11.75 15.08
C ARG A 309 -9.55 11.13 15.23
N PHE A 310 -8.77 11.05 14.16
CA PHE A 310 -7.41 10.53 14.16
C PHE A 310 -6.51 11.33 15.11
N GLN A 311 -6.66 12.66 15.15
CA GLN A 311 -5.92 13.53 16.08
C GLN A 311 -6.32 13.29 17.55
N SER A 312 -7.55 12.86 17.82
CA SER A 312 -8.03 12.55 19.18
C SER A 312 -7.59 11.17 19.69
N MET A 313 -7.08 10.29 18.82
CA MET A 313 -6.62 8.94 19.17
C MET A 313 -5.30 8.97 19.94
N THR A 314 -5.10 7.98 20.81
CA THR A 314 -3.80 7.71 21.44
C THR A 314 -2.75 7.31 20.39
N GLU A 315 -1.47 7.44 20.75
CA GLU A 315 -0.37 7.08 19.86
C GLU A 315 -0.47 5.63 19.35
N GLY A 316 -0.76 4.68 20.24
CA GLY A 316 -0.92 3.28 19.86
C GLY A 316 -2.10 3.04 18.91
N GLU A 317 -3.20 3.79 19.09
CA GLU A 317 -4.36 3.74 18.19
C GLU A 317 -4.05 4.35 16.82
N GLN A 318 -3.34 5.48 16.76
CA GLN A 318 -2.90 6.08 15.50
C GLN A 318 -1.99 5.12 14.71
N ILE A 319 -1.05 4.45 15.39
CA ILE A 319 -0.15 3.47 14.75
C ILE A 319 -0.96 2.28 14.20
N ARG A 320 -1.93 1.78 14.97
CA ARG A 320 -2.82 0.70 14.53
C ARG A 320 -3.66 1.09 13.33
N GLU A 321 -4.27 2.27 13.34
CA GLU A 321 -5.08 2.77 12.23
C GLU A 321 -4.24 2.97 10.97
N VAL A 322 -3.00 3.45 11.11
CA VAL A 322 -2.10 3.62 9.99
C VAL A 322 -1.70 2.28 9.40
N ALA A 323 -1.37 1.29 10.23
CA ALA A 323 -1.09 -0.07 9.78
C ALA A 323 -2.29 -0.61 9.00
N ARG A 324 -3.50 -0.41 9.53
CA ARG A 324 -4.75 -0.80 8.89
C ARG A 324 -4.95 -0.16 7.51
N LEU A 325 -4.86 1.16 7.44
CA LEU A 325 -5.02 1.90 6.18
C LEU A 325 -3.93 1.56 5.16
N THR A 326 -2.69 1.37 5.63
CA THR A 326 -1.57 1.01 4.77
C THR A 326 -1.79 -0.36 4.14
N THR A 327 -2.10 -1.38 4.95
CA THR A 327 -2.34 -2.74 4.43
C THR A 327 -3.52 -2.73 3.45
N GLY A 328 -4.62 -2.02 3.77
CA GLY A 328 -5.75 -1.87 2.86
C GLY A 328 -5.36 -1.21 1.53
N LEU A 329 -4.56 -0.14 1.58
CA LEU A 329 -4.07 0.52 0.38
C LEU A 329 -3.15 -0.39 -0.45
N LEU A 330 -2.27 -1.15 0.20
CA LEU A 330 -1.35 -2.06 -0.48
C LEU A 330 -2.11 -3.18 -1.18
N VAL A 331 -3.02 -3.89 -0.49
CA VAL A 331 -3.76 -5.00 -1.13
C VAL A 331 -4.64 -4.53 -2.28
N THR A 332 -5.19 -3.31 -2.19
CA THR A 332 -6.13 -2.81 -3.18
C THR A 332 -5.48 -2.03 -4.33
N TRP A 333 -4.36 -1.34 -4.12
CA TRP A 333 -3.67 -0.53 -5.15
C TRP A 333 -2.18 -0.86 -5.36
N GLY A 334 -1.58 -1.65 -4.48
CA GLY A 334 -0.14 -1.87 -4.44
C GLY A 334 0.63 -0.62 -4.00
N VAL A 335 1.93 -0.61 -4.27
CA VAL A 335 2.72 0.63 -4.10
C VAL A 335 2.43 1.58 -5.25
N ALA A 336 1.74 2.67 -4.95
CA ALA A 336 1.75 3.85 -5.79
C ALA A 336 3.18 4.42 -5.79
N SER A 337 3.83 4.54 -6.96
CA SER A 337 5.08 5.31 -7.09
C SER A 337 4.94 6.63 -6.34
N ALA A 338 5.95 7.01 -5.56
CA ALA A 338 5.94 8.07 -4.53
C ALA A 338 5.60 9.50 -5.02
N THR A 339 5.02 9.65 -6.20
CA THR A 339 4.53 10.89 -6.77
C THR A 339 3.00 10.90 -6.73
N THR A 340 2.46 11.54 -5.70
CA THR A 340 1.07 11.99 -5.74
C THR A 340 1.01 13.25 -6.59
N ARG A 341 0.14 13.25 -7.61
CA ARG A 341 -0.09 14.43 -8.45
C ARG A 341 -1.47 14.98 -8.13
N THR A 342 -1.55 16.26 -7.83
CA THR A 342 -2.83 16.97 -7.80
C THR A 342 -3.30 17.13 -9.24
N LEU A 343 -4.43 16.53 -9.60
CA LEU A 343 -5.09 16.84 -10.85
C LEU A 343 -5.86 18.13 -10.66
N THR A 344 -5.35 19.20 -11.26
CA THR A 344 -6.05 20.47 -11.39
C THR A 344 -6.35 20.67 -12.87
N GLY A 345 -7.62 20.48 -13.26
CA GLY A 345 -8.16 20.93 -14.55
C GLY A 345 -7.40 20.54 -15.83
N MET A 346 -7.30 19.24 -16.15
CA MET A 346 -7.10 18.74 -17.52
C MET A 346 -8.07 17.57 -17.68
N VAL A 347 -8.95 17.45 -18.68
CA VAL A 347 -8.86 17.69 -20.13
C VAL A 347 -10.17 18.37 -20.58
N ALA A 348 -10.14 19.14 -21.67
CA ALA A 348 -11.36 19.58 -22.35
C ALA A 348 -12.16 18.36 -22.85
N GLY A 349 -13.17 17.95 -22.10
CA GLY A 349 -14.06 16.83 -22.42
C GLY A 349 -14.94 16.49 -21.22
N ALA A 350 -16.20 16.13 -21.48
CA ALA A 350 -17.22 15.85 -20.48
C ALA A 350 -16.76 14.78 -19.46
N GLU A 351 -17.01 15.04 -18.18
CA GLU A 351 -16.98 14.14 -17.02
C GLU A 351 -16.24 12.81 -17.21
N ALA A 352 -15.04 12.67 -16.64
CA ALA A 352 -14.36 11.39 -16.56
C ALA A 352 -14.92 10.59 -15.37
N THR A 353 -15.55 9.44 -15.65
CA THR A 353 -15.93 8.48 -14.61
C THR A 353 -14.71 7.65 -14.27
N VAL A 354 -14.28 7.70 -13.00
CA VAL A 354 -13.05 7.07 -12.53
C VAL A 354 -13.28 6.43 -11.16
N PRO A 355 -12.55 5.34 -10.85
CA PRO A 355 -12.58 4.78 -9.51
C PRO A 355 -11.95 5.74 -8.51
N VAL A 356 -12.73 6.06 -7.48
CA VAL A 356 -12.32 6.93 -6.38
C VAL A 356 -12.18 6.10 -5.12
N LEU A 357 -11.00 6.18 -4.51
CA LEU A 357 -10.78 5.67 -3.16
C LEU A 357 -10.96 6.82 -2.17
N SER A 358 -11.89 6.65 -1.23
CA SER A 358 -12.15 7.61 -0.16
C SER A 358 -12.02 6.96 1.22
N LEU A 359 -11.91 7.80 2.24
CA LEU A 359 -11.84 7.41 3.64
C LEU A 359 -13.05 7.98 4.38
N SER A 360 -13.92 7.11 4.87
CA SER A 360 -15.06 7.51 5.72
C SER A 360 -14.60 8.11 7.05
N ALA A 361 -15.49 8.85 7.71
CA ALA A 361 -15.26 9.36 9.07
C ALA A 361 -14.95 8.21 10.05
N GLU A 362 -15.53 7.04 9.81
CA GLU A 362 -15.35 5.82 10.60
C GLU A 362 -14.02 5.11 10.31
N GLY A 363 -13.32 5.48 9.24
CA GLY A 363 -12.06 4.87 8.84
C GLY A 363 -12.18 3.72 7.86
N ALA A 364 -13.39 3.36 7.45
CA ALA A 364 -13.58 2.44 6.34
C ALA A 364 -13.08 3.09 5.05
N LEU A 365 -12.27 2.35 4.30
CA LEU A 365 -11.92 2.70 2.93
C LEU A 365 -13.12 2.36 2.06
N VAL A 366 -13.55 3.31 1.22
CA VAL A 366 -14.70 3.14 0.34
C VAL A 366 -14.27 3.39 -1.09
N LEU A 367 -14.65 2.47 -1.98
CA LEU A 367 -14.40 2.56 -3.41
C LEU A 367 -15.71 2.89 -4.13
N GLU A 368 -15.71 3.94 -4.94
CA GLU A 368 -16.89 4.39 -5.69
C GLU A 368 -16.49 4.74 -7.13
N HIS A 369 -17.44 4.63 -8.07
CA HIS A 369 -17.33 5.31 -9.36
C HIS A 369 -17.93 6.70 -9.24
N ALA A 370 -17.08 7.71 -9.40
CA ALA A 370 -17.54 9.09 -9.45
C ALA A 370 -17.22 9.68 -10.82
N ALA A 371 -18.20 10.36 -11.40
CA ALA A 371 -17.94 11.37 -12.40
C ALA A 371 -17.16 12.49 -11.69
N VAL A 372 -15.87 12.65 -12.02
CA VAL A 372 -15.05 13.69 -11.41
C VAL A 372 -15.15 14.95 -12.29
N PRO A 373 -15.87 16.01 -11.85
CA PRO A 373 -15.97 17.23 -12.61
C PRO A 373 -14.60 17.94 -12.70
N VAL A 374 -14.29 18.42 -13.90
CA VAL A 374 -13.05 19.15 -14.19
C VAL A 374 -13.03 20.45 -13.38
N GLY A 375 -12.20 20.51 -12.32
CA GLY A 375 -12.05 21.71 -11.49
C GLY A 375 -11.93 21.47 -9.98
N ARG A 376 -12.27 20.27 -9.49
CA ARG A 376 -12.08 19.90 -8.07
C ARG A 376 -10.65 19.42 -7.82
N ALA A 377 -10.07 19.80 -6.68
CA ALA A 377 -8.76 19.28 -6.26
C ALA A 377 -8.91 17.79 -5.92
N ALA A 378 -8.23 16.95 -6.71
CA ALA A 378 -8.16 15.52 -6.47
C ALA A 378 -6.69 15.09 -6.51
N SER A 379 -6.30 14.25 -5.56
CA SER A 379 -4.96 13.71 -5.46
C SER A 379 -4.93 12.32 -6.05
N VAL A 380 -4.08 12.10 -7.05
CA VAL A 380 -3.95 10.79 -7.67
C VAL A 380 -2.83 10.00 -7.00
N LEU A 381 -3.17 8.80 -6.53
CA LEU A 381 -2.20 7.79 -6.13
C LEU A 381 -1.68 7.07 -7.37
N SER A 382 -0.52 7.54 -7.85
CA SER A 382 0.27 7.07 -8.99
C SER A 382 -0.33 7.27 -10.38
N GLY A 383 0.48 7.82 -11.30
CA GLY A 383 0.12 8.09 -12.69
C GLY A 383 0.50 6.96 -13.66
N GLY A 384 0.03 5.75 -13.39
CA GLY A 384 0.10 4.60 -14.31
C GLY A 384 -1.29 3.98 -14.53
N PRO A 385 -1.39 2.95 -15.39
CA PRO A 385 -2.51 2.03 -15.36
C PRO A 385 -2.49 1.38 -13.95
N GLY A 386 -3.27 1.94 -13.03
CA GLY A 386 -3.32 1.55 -11.61
C GLY A 386 -3.74 2.67 -10.67
N ALA A 387 -3.97 3.87 -11.20
CA ALA A 387 -4.15 5.10 -10.43
C ALA A 387 -5.45 5.13 -9.61
N ALA A 388 -5.37 5.32 -8.28
CA ALA A 388 -6.55 5.69 -7.48
C ALA A 388 -6.69 7.21 -7.49
N ILE A 389 -7.88 7.75 -7.76
CA ILE A 389 -8.15 9.15 -7.44
C ILE A 389 -8.66 9.21 -6.01
N ILE A 390 -7.98 9.99 -5.16
CA ILE A 390 -8.50 10.35 -3.84
C ILE A 390 -9.19 11.70 -3.99
N LEU A 391 -10.49 11.73 -3.72
CA LEU A 391 -11.27 12.95 -3.69
C LEU A 391 -11.15 13.61 -2.32
N GLN A 392 -10.89 14.92 -2.33
CA GLN A 392 -11.01 15.76 -1.15
C GLN A 392 -12.51 16.04 -0.93
N ARG A 393 -13.08 15.42 0.10
CA ARG A 393 -14.48 15.66 0.47
C ARG A 393 -14.55 16.97 1.24
N VAL A 394 -15.13 17.98 0.60
CA VAL A 394 -15.65 19.18 1.24
C VAL A 394 -17.13 18.91 1.35
N ASP A 395 -17.68 19.06 2.55
CA ASP A 395 -19.02 18.58 2.93
C ASP A 395 -20.09 18.93 1.89
N ASP A 396 -20.75 17.89 1.35
CA ASP A 396 -21.95 18.02 0.54
C ASP A 396 -23.12 18.33 1.46
N ALA A 397 -23.23 19.59 1.85
CA ALA A 397 -24.40 20.11 2.54
C ALA A 397 -24.81 21.46 1.94
N ALA A 398 -25.39 21.43 0.72
CA ALA A 398 -26.48 22.31 0.30
C ALA A 398 -26.77 22.16 -1.21
N GLY A 399 -28.01 21.77 -1.52
CA GLY A 399 -28.85 22.47 -2.49
C GLY A 399 -28.46 22.46 -3.97
N SER A 400 -29.28 21.77 -4.74
CA SER A 400 -29.54 22.05 -6.16
C SER A 400 -29.59 23.56 -6.47
N GLY A 401 -28.81 24.00 -7.46
CA GLY A 401 -28.88 25.34 -8.03
C GLY A 401 -27.98 25.44 -9.25
N ASP A 402 -28.58 25.31 -10.43
CA ASP A 402 -28.00 25.73 -11.71
C ASP A 402 -27.73 27.24 -11.67
N GLU A 403 -26.53 27.66 -12.09
CA GLU A 403 -26.26 28.79 -13.00
C GLU A 403 -24.78 29.27 -12.92
N SER A 404 -24.07 29.11 -14.04
CA SER A 404 -22.98 29.99 -14.54
C SER A 404 -21.65 30.12 -13.77
N GLY A 405 -20.65 29.31 -14.16
CA GLY A 405 -19.24 29.73 -14.32
C GLY A 405 -18.53 30.42 -13.14
N GLY A 406 -18.41 29.73 -12.00
CA GLY A 406 -17.83 30.26 -10.75
C GLY A 406 -16.35 29.98 -10.52
N GLY A 407 -15.46 30.34 -11.46
CA GLY A 407 -14.02 30.40 -11.17
C GLY A 407 -13.65 31.74 -10.51
N PRO A 408 -12.80 31.78 -9.47
CA PRO A 408 -12.39 33.03 -8.83
C PRO A 408 -11.71 33.97 -9.82
N LYS A 409 -12.05 35.27 -9.79
CA LYS A 409 -11.41 36.27 -10.65
C LYS A 409 -9.91 36.36 -10.33
N ALA A 410 -9.09 35.94 -11.30
CA ALA A 410 -7.62 35.93 -11.20
C ALA A 410 -6.98 36.97 -12.14
N TYR A 411 -5.88 37.56 -11.71
CA TYR A 411 -5.25 38.73 -12.35
C TYR A 411 -3.80 38.44 -12.75
N ALA A 412 -3.32 39.11 -13.80
CA ALA A 412 -1.94 38.92 -14.30
C ALA A 412 -0.87 39.60 -13.42
N SER A 413 -1.27 40.47 -12.49
CA SER A 413 -0.38 41.18 -11.57
C SER A 413 -1.13 41.72 -10.34
N PHE A 414 -0.42 41.97 -9.26
CA PHE A 414 -1.00 42.65 -8.09
C PHE A 414 -1.50 44.07 -8.40
N LYS A 415 -0.86 44.78 -9.34
CA LYS A 415 -1.33 46.09 -9.81
C LYS A 415 -2.71 45.99 -10.48
N SER A 416 -2.93 44.97 -11.31
CA SER A 416 -4.25 44.72 -11.91
C SER A 416 -5.30 44.30 -10.88
N PHE A 417 -4.91 43.51 -9.87
CA PHE A 417 -5.79 43.17 -8.74
C PHE A 417 -6.23 44.43 -7.99
N LYS A 418 -5.28 45.28 -7.55
CA LYS A 418 -5.60 46.53 -6.82
C LYS A 418 -6.44 47.51 -7.63
N ARG A 419 -6.24 47.60 -8.94
CA ARG A 419 -7.08 48.44 -9.80
C ARG A 419 -8.53 47.92 -9.87
N ALA A 420 -8.73 46.61 -9.82
CA ALA A 420 -10.06 46.00 -9.85
C ALA A 420 -10.75 46.01 -8.48
N MET A 421 -9.99 45.82 -7.40
CA MET A 421 -10.53 45.70 -6.03
C MET A 421 -10.57 47.02 -5.25
N GLY A 422 -9.79 48.03 -5.67
CA GLY A 422 -9.67 49.29 -4.96
C GLY A 422 -8.73 49.23 -3.74
N PRO A 423 -8.75 50.26 -2.87
CA PRO A 423 -8.00 50.23 -1.61
C PRO A 423 -8.52 49.12 -0.68
N ALA A 424 -7.65 48.57 0.18
CA ALA A 424 -8.01 47.48 1.10
C ALA A 424 -9.03 47.87 2.19
N GLY A 425 -9.27 49.18 2.35
CA GLY A 425 -10.08 49.76 3.42
C GLY A 425 -9.24 50.67 4.32
N GLU A 426 -9.91 51.52 5.09
CA GLU A 426 -9.24 52.39 6.07
C GLU A 426 -8.54 51.55 7.15
N GLY A 427 -7.26 51.85 7.42
CA GLY A 427 -6.45 51.11 8.39
C GLY A 427 -6.04 49.68 7.98
N LYS A 428 -6.30 49.27 6.73
CA LYS A 428 -6.04 47.91 6.23
C LYS A 428 -5.05 47.89 5.06
N GLU A 429 -4.34 46.78 4.95
CA GLU A 429 -3.44 46.46 3.85
C GLU A 429 -3.87 45.15 3.16
N TRP A 430 -3.62 45.06 1.86
CA TRP A 430 -3.82 43.83 1.10
C TRP A 430 -2.72 42.81 1.47
N HIS A 431 -3.12 41.71 2.08
CA HIS A 431 -2.24 40.62 2.47
C HIS A 431 -2.40 39.42 1.52
N HIS A 432 -1.28 38.86 1.06
CA HIS A 432 -1.30 37.62 0.29
C HIS A 432 -1.12 36.42 1.22
N ILE A 433 -2.10 35.51 1.24
CA ILE A 433 -2.07 34.27 2.03
C ILE A 433 -0.87 33.40 1.61
N VAL A 434 -0.68 33.23 0.30
CA VAL A 434 0.59 32.76 -0.29
C VAL A 434 1.41 33.97 -0.72
N GLU A 435 2.57 34.17 -0.11
CA GLU A 435 3.39 35.37 -0.32
C GLU A 435 3.70 35.63 -1.81
N GLN A 436 3.57 36.89 -2.20
CA GLN A 436 4.05 37.39 -3.49
C GLN A 436 5.59 37.50 -3.47
N THR A 437 6.28 36.40 -3.75
CA THR A 437 7.73 36.39 -4.01
C THR A 437 8.00 36.06 -5.47
N ASP A 438 9.12 36.53 -6.03
CA ASP A 438 9.51 36.19 -7.41
C ASP A 438 9.59 34.67 -7.63
N GLY A 439 10.07 33.94 -6.61
CA GLY A 439 10.10 32.48 -6.61
C GLY A 439 8.70 31.86 -6.67
N ASN A 440 7.73 32.38 -5.92
CA ASN A 440 6.35 31.87 -5.94
C ASN A 440 5.63 32.25 -7.24
N VAL A 441 5.83 33.46 -7.76
CA VAL A 441 5.26 33.88 -9.05
C VAL A 441 5.81 33.02 -10.18
N ALA A 442 7.12 32.69 -10.18
CA ALA A 442 7.72 31.80 -11.16
C ALA A 442 7.23 30.34 -11.05
N ARG A 443 7.02 29.84 -9.82
CA ARG A 443 6.62 28.46 -9.57
C ARG A 443 5.13 28.20 -9.76
N PHE A 444 4.27 29.15 -9.40
CA PHE A 444 2.82 28.96 -9.34
C PHE A 444 2.06 29.80 -10.36
N GLY A 445 2.72 30.77 -10.98
CA GLY A 445 2.12 31.69 -11.93
C GLY A 445 1.36 32.85 -11.27
N PRO A 446 1.26 34.00 -11.95
CA PRO A 446 0.68 35.22 -11.38
C PRO A 446 -0.80 35.08 -11.01
N LYS A 447 -1.57 34.26 -11.74
CA LYS A 447 -3.01 34.05 -11.49
C LYS A 447 -3.28 33.29 -10.19
N ALA A 448 -2.38 32.39 -9.78
CA ALA A 448 -2.48 31.67 -8.52
C ALA A 448 -2.15 32.58 -7.31
N ILE A 449 -1.32 33.60 -7.52
CA ILE A 449 -0.91 34.55 -6.48
C ILE A 449 -1.88 35.74 -6.39
N HIS A 450 -2.37 36.24 -7.52
CA HIS A 450 -3.21 37.44 -7.59
C HIS A 450 -4.66 37.10 -7.91
N ASN A 451 -5.41 36.63 -6.91
CA ASN A 451 -6.84 36.37 -7.01
C ASN A 451 -7.51 36.66 -5.66
N VAL A 452 -8.85 36.73 -5.69
CA VAL A 452 -9.66 37.08 -4.51
C VAL A 452 -9.64 36.02 -3.40
N GLU A 453 -9.20 34.78 -3.68
CA GLU A 453 -9.07 33.72 -2.67
C GLU A 453 -7.72 33.71 -1.96
N ASN A 454 -6.70 34.36 -2.54
CA ASN A 454 -5.35 34.41 -2.00
C ASN A 454 -4.99 35.80 -1.46
N VAL A 455 -5.78 36.84 -1.74
CA VAL A 455 -5.48 38.22 -1.34
C VAL A 455 -6.66 38.79 -0.56
N ILE A 456 -6.43 39.09 0.72
CA ILE A 456 -7.45 39.54 1.66
C ILE A 456 -7.05 40.87 2.33
N PRO A 457 -8.00 41.71 2.76
CA PRO A 457 -7.68 42.92 3.51
C PRO A 457 -7.44 42.58 4.99
N VAL A 458 -6.32 43.05 5.54
CA VAL A 458 -5.89 42.78 6.93
C VAL A 458 -5.49 44.09 7.60
N ASP A 459 -5.79 44.26 8.88
CA ASP A 459 -5.40 45.46 9.64
C ASP A 459 -3.88 45.65 9.61
N GLU A 460 -3.42 46.89 9.47
CA GLU A 460 -1.99 47.22 9.30
C GLU A 460 -1.12 46.67 10.45
N ALA A 461 -1.62 46.71 11.69
CA ALA A 461 -0.93 46.17 12.86
C ALA A 461 -0.74 44.65 12.77
N VAL A 462 -1.78 43.94 12.31
CA VAL A 462 -1.75 42.48 12.11
C VAL A 462 -0.83 42.13 10.94
N HIS A 463 -0.92 42.88 9.83
CA HIS A 463 -0.04 42.69 8.68
C HIS A 463 1.44 42.81 9.05
N ARG A 464 1.78 43.76 9.94
CA ARG A 464 3.14 43.95 10.49
C ARG A 464 3.58 42.80 11.38
N GLN A 465 2.69 42.30 12.25
CA GLN A 465 2.96 41.13 13.09
C GLN A 465 3.27 39.89 12.25
N ILE A 466 2.44 39.63 11.22
CA ILE A 466 2.63 38.52 10.29
C ILE A 466 3.96 38.68 9.55
N SER A 467 4.26 39.87 9.04
CA SER A 467 5.54 40.16 8.37
C SER A 467 6.75 39.89 9.28
N GLY A 468 6.63 40.22 10.57
CA GLY A 468 7.63 39.90 11.60
C GLY A 468 7.82 38.40 11.81
N LEU A 469 6.73 37.62 11.84
CA LEU A 469 6.81 36.15 11.91
C LEU A 469 7.55 35.57 10.70
N TYR A 470 7.21 36.00 9.48
CA TYR A 470 7.83 35.50 8.25
C TYR A 470 9.34 35.82 8.18
N SER A 471 9.76 36.90 8.84
CA SER A 471 11.17 37.29 8.94
C SER A 471 11.91 36.66 10.13
N SER A 472 11.20 35.97 11.03
CA SER A 472 11.79 35.31 12.20
C SER A 472 12.35 33.92 11.87
N ILE A 473 13.31 33.46 12.68
CA ILE A 473 13.75 32.07 12.70
C ILE A 473 12.99 31.35 13.81
N ARG A 474 12.39 30.21 13.48
CA ARG A 474 11.62 29.37 14.41
C ARG A 474 12.25 27.99 14.48
N SER A 475 11.93 27.23 15.52
CA SER A 475 12.44 25.86 15.71
C SER A 475 12.15 24.97 14.50
N TYR A 476 10.97 25.14 13.88
CA TYR A 476 10.55 24.38 12.70
C TYR A 476 11.20 24.84 11.39
N SER A 477 11.80 26.03 11.33
CA SER A 477 12.36 26.59 10.10
C SER A 477 13.83 26.21 9.87
N GLN A 478 14.37 25.27 10.64
CA GLN A 478 15.69 24.65 10.46
C GLN A 478 16.83 25.67 10.30
N GLY A 479 16.81 26.73 11.11
CA GLY A 479 17.82 27.80 11.08
C GLY A 479 17.65 28.83 9.95
N LYS A 480 16.62 28.70 9.10
CA LYS A 480 16.24 29.70 8.08
C LYS A 480 15.12 30.60 8.61
N THR A 481 14.91 31.75 7.97
CA THR A 481 13.67 32.52 8.23
C THR A 481 12.45 31.70 7.79
N VAL A 482 11.30 31.93 8.43
CA VAL A 482 10.04 31.26 8.07
C VAL A 482 9.75 31.44 6.57
N ARG A 483 9.97 32.63 6.01
CA ARG A 483 9.83 32.89 4.57
C ARG A 483 10.72 32.00 3.69
N THR A 484 12.00 31.90 4.02
CA THR A 484 12.97 31.11 3.23
C THR A 484 12.74 29.60 3.38
N TRP A 485 12.23 29.15 4.52
CA TRP A 485 11.81 27.77 4.70
C TRP A 485 10.51 27.47 3.93
N LEU A 486 9.54 28.39 3.98
CA LEU A 486 8.24 28.23 3.33
C LEU A 486 8.35 28.27 1.79
N SER A 487 9.35 28.98 1.26
CA SER A 487 9.58 29.08 -0.18
C SER A 487 9.96 27.76 -0.86
N THR A 488 10.32 26.70 -0.12
CA THR A 488 10.55 25.36 -0.69
C THR A 488 9.28 24.50 -0.74
N GLN A 489 8.21 24.93 -0.08
CA GLN A 489 6.97 24.16 0.05
C GLN A 489 6.07 24.29 -1.18
N SER A 490 5.03 23.44 -1.28
CA SER A 490 4.01 23.49 -2.33
C SER A 490 3.05 24.67 -2.15
N LEU A 491 2.34 25.09 -3.21
CA LEU A 491 1.36 26.18 -3.16
C LEU A 491 0.33 25.99 -2.04
N GLU A 492 -0.21 24.77 -1.93
CA GLU A 492 -1.20 24.40 -0.92
C GLU A 492 -0.62 24.50 0.50
N ALA A 493 0.60 24.00 0.71
CA ALA A 493 1.27 24.09 2.01
C ALA A 493 1.56 25.55 2.41
N GLN A 494 1.95 26.41 1.46
CA GLN A 494 2.10 27.84 1.71
C GLN A 494 0.76 28.49 2.06
N ARG A 495 -0.32 28.13 1.35
CA ARG A 495 -1.66 28.69 1.58
C ARG A 495 -2.21 28.28 2.94
N MET A 496 -2.07 27.01 3.30
CA MET A 496 -2.45 26.50 4.62
C MET A 496 -1.68 27.17 5.74
N PHE A 497 -0.37 27.35 5.57
CA PHE A 497 0.46 28.06 6.54
C PHE A 497 0.01 29.52 6.70
N GLY A 498 -0.23 30.23 5.59
CA GLY A 498 -0.76 31.60 5.61
C GLY A 498 -2.11 31.71 6.31
N LEU A 499 -3.06 30.82 5.99
CA LEU A 499 -4.38 30.78 6.65
C LEU A 499 -4.27 30.52 8.16
N LYS A 500 -3.38 29.62 8.57
CA LYS A 500 -3.13 29.35 9.99
C LYS A 500 -2.57 30.60 10.67
N VAL A 501 -1.58 31.26 10.08
CA VAL A 501 -0.99 32.48 10.62
C VAL A 501 -2.01 33.60 10.75
N LEU A 502 -2.93 33.74 9.79
CA LEU A 502 -4.02 34.69 9.85
C LEU A 502 -4.98 34.40 11.01
N ARG A 503 -5.39 33.14 11.20
CA ARG A 503 -6.22 32.73 12.33
C ARG A 503 -5.54 32.94 13.68
N ASP A 504 -4.26 32.59 13.78
CA ASP A 504 -3.45 32.78 14.99
C ASP A 504 -3.31 34.28 15.33
N ALA A 505 -3.37 35.16 14.32
CA ALA A 505 -3.36 36.60 14.48
C ALA A 505 -4.76 37.23 14.64
N GLY A 506 -5.81 36.40 14.77
CA GLY A 506 -7.19 36.85 15.00
C GLY A 506 -7.95 37.30 13.76
N VAL A 507 -7.46 36.99 12.56
CA VAL A 507 -8.16 37.30 11.28
C VAL A 507 -9.01 36.10 10.87
N THR A 508 -10.26 36.37 10.49
CA THR A 508 -11.13 35.39 9.81
C THR A 508 -11.01 35.63 8.29
N PRO A 509 -10.23 34.80 7.57
CA PRO A 509 -9.93 34.99 6.15
C PRO A 509 -11.10 34.67 5.22
#